data_AF-A0A0L8JQ61-F1
#
_entry.id   AF-A0A0L8JQ61-F1
#
_cell.length_a   1.000
_cell.length_b   1.000
_cell.length_c   1.000
_cell.angle_alpha   90.00
_cell.angle_beta   90.00
_cell.angle_gamma   90.00
#
_symmetry.space_group_name_H-M   'P 1'
#
loop_
_entity.id
_entity.type
_entity.pdbx_description
1 polymer ?
#
loop_
_entity_poly.entity_id
_entity_poly.type
_entity_poly.pdbx_seq_one_letter_code
_entity_poly.pdbx_strand_id
1 'polypeptide(L)'
;MTHITKGANAPVPTAPLRIAVGRHLAPGAPVVDASAMLLDATGQVRGDADIVFHGQPAHPSGAVRHVGTGEGAGQLAEWLELDLLRLEPSVQRVLIAGSCDDGAFGQVPGLYVQVTSVDGTIVTHYDITDASSETAFVLGEFYRRDAAWKFRAVGQGYESGLAGLATDFGVVVAEGGEATAPVAPVSLPASGPQALTGVAKTGQVPGDATAPPARGPAVAAAPPAGPGVAVGVPGPLGVPLPGGVSVPVAASPLAGAPGVVTPAASLSWGAGLFAFEPLTYSGKGAKTITVDLPFPQDSAPVILEARVDQYHFLHVAIPGRSEDVFCTDLPEFYGRALLVPPRKGGPLKLRVRQSGKWELTVLPLTAARPIGPGTIEGSGREIFIHTGAAADLKVRATDRHSGWFQLNQYRGETPDELRRPDEQLVHAWNGRRVKEKVRIPDGPVLLVIDKGRHHWEFTLDPLPLR
;
A
#
# COMPACT_ATOMS: atom_id res chain seq x y z
N MET A 1 -11.20 -22.01 21.10
CA MET A 1 -11.15 -22.33 19.65
C MET A 1 -12.30 -23.27 19.37
N THR A 2 -13.24 -22.87 18.52
CA THR A 2 -14.34 -23.75 18.08
C THR A 2 -13.88 -24.47 16.83
N HIS A 3 -13.58 -25.76 16.95
CA HIS A 3 -13.34 -26.60 15.78
C HIS A 3 -14.68 -27.12 15.30
N ILE A 4 -14.99 -26.91 14.03
CA ILE A 4 -16.28 -27.32 13.44
C ILE A 4 -16.06 -28.29 12.30
N THR A 5 -17.00 -29.21 12.13
CA THR A 5 -17.01 -30.18 11.04
C THR A 5 -17.87 -29.71 9.88
N LYS A 6 -17.74 -30.37 8.72
CA LYS A 6 -18.56 -30.10 7.53
C LYS A 6 -20.05 -30.04 7.89
N GLY A 7 -20.72 -28.98 7.44
CA GLY A 7 -22.14 -28.70 7.68
C GLY A 7 -22.44 -27.98 9.00
N ALA A 8 -21.53 -27.99 9.98
CA ALA A 8 -21.72 -27.30 11.26
C ALA A 8 -21.59 -25.78 11.10
N ASN A 9 -22.21 -25.05 12.04
CA ASN A 9 -22.16 -23.59 12.08
C ASN A 9 -21.69 -23.08 13.44
N ALA A 10 -21.00 -21.94 13.42
CA ALA A 10 -20.52 -21.23 14.59
C ALA A 10 -21.02 -19.78 14.56
N PRO A 11 -21.40 -19.19 15.71
CA PRO A 11 -21.65 -17.75 15.78
C PRO A 11 -20.37 -16.99 15.47
N VAL A 12 -20.49 -15.87 14.75
CA VAL A 12 -19.36 -14.94 14.52
C VAL A 12 -19.69 -13.56 15.10
N PRO A 13 -18.70 -12.86 15.69
CA PRO A 13 -18.92 -11.52 16.19
C PRO A 13 -19.19 -10.57 15.02
N THR A 14 -20.01 -9.54 15.26
CA THR A 14 -20.22 -8.46 14.29
C THR A 14 -19.09 -7.43 14.40
N ALA A 15 -17.89 -7.87 14.04
CA ALA A 15 -16.65 -7.10 14.01
C ALA A 15 -15.88 -7.46 12.74
N PRO A 16 -14.84 -6.72 12.36
CA PRO A 16 -13.99 -7.14 11.26
C PRO A 16 -13.32 -8.49 11.56
N LEU A 17 -13.28 -9.36 10.55
CA LEU A 17 -12.79 -10.72 10.60
C LEU A 17 -11.66 -10.89 9.59
N ARG A 18 -10.76 -11.83 9.89
CA ARG A 18 -9.73 -12.34 8.99
C ARG A 18 -9.97 -13.80 8.73
N ILE A 19 -9.97 -14.18 7.46
CA ILE A 19 -10.18 -15.54 7.00
C ILE A 19 -8.90 -16.03 6.36
N ALA A 20 -8.38 -17.14 6.88
CA ALA A 20 -7.28 -17.87 6.28
C ALA A 20 -7.84 -19.04 5.49
N VAL A 21 -7.47 -19.16 4.21
CA VAL A 21 -7.56 -20.42 3.46
C VAL A 21 -6.16 -21.02 3.47
N GLY A 22 -5.93 -21.90 4.45
CA GLY A 22 -4.60 -22.39 4.79
C GLY A 22 -4.33 -23.81 4.31
N ARG A 23 -3.06 -24.12 4.13
CA ARG A 23 -2.52 -25.42 3.72
C ARG A 23 -1.12 -25.64 4.30
N HIS A 24 -0.67 -26.88 4.35
CA HIS A 24 0.74 -27.18 4.63
C HIS A 24 1.61 -26.84 3.43
N LEU A 25 2.80 -26.31 3.69
CA LEU A 25 3.79 -26.07 2.66
C LEU A 25 4.41 -27.40 2.25
N ALA A 26 4.20 -27.81 1.00
CA ALA A 26 4.77 -29.03 0.44
C ALA A 26 5.22 -28.79 -1.01
N PRO A 27 6.43 -29.24 -1.40
CA PRO A 27 6.89 -29.13 -2.78
C PRO A 27 5.94 -29.83 -3.75
N GLY A 28 5.55 -29.12 -4.81
CA GLY A 28 4.64 -29.66 -5.85
C GLY A 28 3.17 -29.78 -5.45
N ALA A 29 2.78 -29.28 -4.27
CA ALA A 29 1.36 -29.14 -3.94
C ALA A 29 0.71 -28.04 -4.80
N PRO A 30 -0.56 -28.22 -5.25
CA PRO A 30 -1.26 -27.22 -6.04
C PRO A 30 -1.35 -25.86 -5.37
N VAL A 31 -1.38 -24.81 -6.19
CA VAL A 31 -1.60 -23.45 -5.72
C VAL A 31 -3.10 -23.23 -5.52
N VAL A 32 -3.50 -22.97 -4.27
CA VAL A 32 -4.87 -22.55 -3.95
C VAL A 32 -4.94 -21.04 -3.98
N ASP A 33 -5.81 -20.51 -4.83
CA ASP A 33 -6.26 -19.11 -4.83
C ASP A 33 -7.58 -18.99 -4.08
N ALA A 34 -7.71 -17.98 -3.20
CA ALA A 34 -8.92 -17.79 -2.40
C ALA A 34 -9.76 -16.63 -2.93
N SER A 35 -11.07 -16.82 -2.92
CA SER A 35 -12.02 -15.79 -3.33
C SER A 35 -13.19 -15.67 -2.36
N ALA A 36 -13.82 -14.50 -2.38
CA ALA A 36 -15.06 -14.24 -1.68
C ALA A 36 -16.14 -13.77 -2.65
N MET A 37 -17.34 -14.34 -2.53
CA MET A 37 -18.50 -13.94 -3.33
C MET A 37 -19.60 -13.42 -2.42
N LEU A 38 -20.05 -12.19 -2.65
CA LEU A 38 -21.13 -11.56 -1.90
C LEU A 38 -22.46 -11.87 -2.60
N LEU A 39 -23.34 -12.59 -1.91
CA LEU A 39 -24.59 -13.06 -2.47
C LEU A 39 -25.78 -12.31 -1.88
N ASP A 40 -26.75 -12.03 -2.73
CA ASP A 40 -28.02 -11.45 -2.34
C ASP A 40 -29.00 -12.50 -1.76
N ALA A 41 -30.26 -12.09 -1.54
CA ALA A 41 -31.30 -12.96 -1.01
C ALA A 41 -31.71 -14.12 -1.96
N THR A 42 -31.40 -14.01 -3.25
CA THR A 42 -31.61 -15.08 -4.24
C THR A 42 -30.46 -16.09 -4.24
N GLY A 43 -29.37 -15.80 -3.54
CA GLY A 43 -28.18 -16.64 -3.51
C GLY A 43 -27.25 -16.43 -4.70
N GLN A 44 -27.38 -15.32 -5.42
CA GLN A 44 -26.53 -14.96 -6.57
C GLN A 44 -25.71 -13.70 -6.30
N VAL A 45 -24.59 -13.55 -7.01
CA VAL A 45 -23.89 -12.27 -7.06
C VAL A 45 -24.72 -11.24 -7.83
N ARG A 46 -24.64 -9.95 -7.46
CA ARG A 46 -25.38 -8.89 -8.18
C ARG A 46 -24.63 -8.40 -9.43
N GLY A 47 -23.39 -8.82 -9.59
CA GLY A 47 -22.48 -8.51 -10.69
C GLY A 47 -21.03 -8.73 -10.29
N ASP A 48 -20.11 -8.53 -11.22
CA ASP A 48 -18.68 -8.84 -11.05
C ASP A 48 -18.03 -8.15 -9.84
N ALA A 49 -18.53 -6.98 -9.46
CA ALA A 49 -18.07 -6.23 -8.29
C ALA A 49 -18.22 -6.99 -6.96
N ASP A 50 -19.14 -7.95 -6.89
CA ASP A 50 -19.39 -8.80 -5.72
C ASP A 50 -18.45 -10.00 -5.63
N ILE A 51 -17.51 -10.14 -6.56
CA ILE A 51 -16.49 -11.19 -6.58
C ILE A 51 -15.15 -10.57 -6.19
N VAL A 52 -14.59 -10.99 -5.06
CA VAL A 52 -13.30 -10.52 -4.55
C VAL A 52 -12.29 -11.65 -4.63
N PHE A 53 -11.19 -11.42 -5.35
CA PHE A 53 -10.11 -12.39 -5.58
C PHE A 53 -8.82 -11.63 -5.88
N HIS A 54 -7.69 -12.31 -6.13
CA HIS A 54 -6.41 -11.63 -6.35
C HIS A 54 -6.44 -10.57 -7.49
N GLY A 55 -7.19 -10.81 -8.57
CA GLY A 55 -7.35 -9.88 -9.70
C GLY A 55 -8.31 -8.72 -9.43
N GLN A 56 -9.24 -8.89 -8.50
CA GLN A 56 -10.15 -7.85 -8.01
C GLN A 56 -10.12 -7.84 -6.47
N PRO A 57 -9.06 -7.28 -5.85
CA PRO A 57 -8.76 -7.55 -4.45
C PRO A 57 -9.63 -6.80 -3.45
N ALA A 58 -10.57 -5.97 -3.87
CA ALA A 58 -11.43 -5.23 -2.95
C ALA A 58 -12.82 -5.01 -3.51
N HIS A 59 -13.83 -5.29 -2.68
CA HIS A 59 -15.22 -4.91 -2.95
C HIS A 59 -15.38 -3.38 -2.89
N PRO A 60 -16.21 -2.75 -3.75
CA PRO A 60 -16.43 -1.30 -3.74
C PRO A 60 -16.90 -0.72 -2.40
N SER A 61 -17.66 -1.47 -1.59
CA SER A 61 -18.09 -1.06 -0.25
C SER A 61 -16.92 -0.97 0.75
N GLY A 62 -15.80 -1.64 0.45
CA GLY A 62 -14.70 -1.88 1.37
C GLY A 62 -15.01 -2.92 2.46
N ALA A 63 -16.12 -3.66 2.36
CA ALA A 63 -16.50 -4.69 3.32
C ALA A 63 -15.68 -5.99 3.15
N VAL A 64 -15.16 -6.28 1.96
CA VAL A 64 -14.40 -7.50 1.68
C VAL A 64 -13.12 -7.17 0.91
N ARG A 65 -12.01 -7.78 1.31
CA ARG A 65 -10.70 -7.57 0.69
C ARG A 65 -9.88 -8.85 0.62
N HIS A 66 -9.26 -9.11 -0.53
CA HIS A 66 -8.19 -10.07 -0.69
C HIS A 66 -6.85 -9.42 -0.31
N VAL A 67 -6.14 -10.02 0.64
CA VAL A 67 -4.88 -9.50 1.18
C VAL A 67 -3.69 -10.14 0.50
N GLY A 68 -3.82 -11.40 0.06
CA GLY A 68 -2.76 -12.17 -0.59
C GLY A 68 -2.24 -13.32 0.28
N THR A 69 -1.20 -13.96 -0.24
CA THR A 69 -0.57 -15.14 0.36
C THR A 69 0.39 -14.76 1.49
N GLY A 70 0.40 -15.55 2.56
CA GLY A 70 1.39 -15.50 3.62
C GLY A 70 1.92 -16.89 3.96
N GLU A 71 3.21 -16.98 4.28
CA GLU A 71 3.88 -18.22 4.67
C GLU A 71 4.41 -18.12 6.11
N GLY A 72 4.32 -19.22 6.87
CA GLY A 72 4.90 -19.29 8.20
C GLY A 72 4.69 -20.65 8.87
N ALA A 73 5.65 -21.07 9.70
CA ALA A 73 5.59 -22.32 10.48
C ALA A 73 5.28 -23.58 9.64
N GLY A 74 5.77 -23.63 8.40
CA GLY A 74 5.50 -24.74 7.46
C GLY A 74 4.09 -24.75 6.88
N GLN A 75 3.36 -23.63 6.97
CA GLN A 75 2.04 -23.43 6.38
C GLN A 75 2.06 -22.26 5.39
N LEU A 76 1.17 -22.33 4.41
CA LEU A 76 0.87 -21.29 3.44
C LEU A 76 -0.62 -20.96 3.54
N ALA A 77 -0.99 -19.68 3.51
CA ALA A 77 -2.39 -19.29 3.57
C ALA A 77 -2.69 -18.09 2.67
N GLU A 78 -3.81 -18.16 1.94
CA GLU A 78 -4.42 -16.99 1.31
C GLU A 78 -5.32 -16.28 2.31
N TRP A 79 -5.20 -14.95 2.39
CA TRP A 79 -5.89 -14.15 3.39
C TRP A 79 -6.97 -13.27 2.80
N LEU A 80 -8.15 -13.32 3.42
CA LEU A 80 -9.28 -12.43 3.18
C LEU A 80 -9.60 -11.63 4.45
N GLU A 81 -10.04 -10.39 4.27
CA GLU A 81 -10.61 -9.56 5.33
C GLU A 81 -12.10 -9.30 5.05
N LEU A 82 -12.92 -9.35 6.10
CA LEU A 82 -14.37 -9.21 6.03
C LEU A 82 -14.89 -8.32 7.16
N ASP A 83 -15.48 -7.18 6.83
CA ASP A 83 -16.19 -6.31 7.76
C ASP A 83 -17.71 -6.46 7.58
N LEU A 84 -18.30 -7.28 8.45
CA LEU A 84 -19.73 -7.60 8.43
C LEU A 84 -20.64 -6.38 8.71
N LEU A 85 -20.11 -5.30 9.32
CA LEU A 85 -20.88 -4.08 9.60
C LEU A 85 -20.99 -3.18 8.36
N ARG A 86 -20.08 -3.35 7.39
CA ARG A 86 -20.05 -2.54 6.16
C ARG A 86 -20.78 -3.19 5.00
N LEU A 87 -21.19 -4.46 5.14
CA LEU A 87 -22.00 -5.15 4.14
C LEU A 87 -23.35 -4.43 3.97
N GLU A 88 -23.72 -4.17 2.72
CA GLU A 88 -25.00 -3.56 2.42
C GLU A 88 -26.14 -4.52 2.81
N PRO A 89 -27.32 -4.00 3.22
CA PRO A 89 -28.43 -4.84 3.65
C PRO A 89 -28.91 -5.87 2.61
N SER A 90 -28.63 -5.65 1.32
CA SER A 90 -28.95 -6.59 0.25
C SER A 90 -28.08 -7.85 0.26
N VAL A 91 -26.87 -7.81 0.83
CA VAL A 91 -25.99 -8.98 0.94
C VAL A 91 -26.45 -9.84 2.11
N GLN A 92 -26.85 -11.08 1.80
CA GLN A 92 -27.33 -12.04 2.81
C GLN A 92 -26.28 -13.09 3.16
N ARG A 93 -25.38 -13.40 2.23
CA ARG A 93 -24.33 -14.41 2.39
C ARG A 93 -23.01 -13.91 1.80
N VAL A 94 -21.90 -14.35 2.38
CA VAL A 94 -20.56 -14.21 1.80
C VAL A 94 -19.93 -15.58 1.75
N LEU A 95 -19.73 -16.11 0.55
CA LEU A 95 -19.05 -17.40 0.35
C LEU A 95 -17.55 -17.20 0.37
N ILE A 96 -16.84 -18.16 0.96
CA ILE A 96 -15.39 -18.30 0.88
C ILE A 96 -15.11 -19.51 0.00
N ALA A 97 -14.53 -19.25 -1.16
CA ALA A 97 -14.21 -20.26 -2.15
C ALA A 97 -12.70 -20.34 -2.38
N GLY A 98 -12.25 -21.48 -2.89
CA GLY A 98 -10.89 -21.67 -3.37
C GLY A 98 -10.90 -22.35 -4.74
N SER A 99 -9.88 -22.09 -5.54
CA SER A 99 -9.63 -22.77 -6.81
C SER A 99 -8.16 -23.15 -6.98
N CYS A 100 -7.90 -24.21 -7.73
CA CYS A 100 -6.59 -24.67 -8.14
C CYS A 100 -6.56 -24.79 -9.67
N ASP A 101 -5.59 -24.14 -10.32
CA ASP A 101 -5.41 -24.22 -11.78
C ASP A 101 -4.42 -25.32 -12.20
N ASP A 102 -3.56 -25.76 -11.28
CA ASP A 102 -2.44 -26.68 -11.53
C ASP A 102 -2.60 -28.06 -10.88
N GLY A 103 -3.78 -28.38 -10.34
CA GLY A 103 -4.07 -29.67 -9.73
C GLY A 103 -5.42 -29.73 -9.01
N ALA A 104 -5.65 -30.81 -8.28
CA ALA A 104 -6.89 -31.04 -7.53
C ALA A 104 -6.72 -30.80 -6.02
N PHE A 105 -7.79 -30.44 -5.32
CA PHE A 105 -7.76 -30.17 -3.89
C PHE A 105 -7.36 -31.38 -3.04
N GLY A 106 -7.57 -32.62 -3.51
CA GLY A 106 -7.09 -33.83 -2.83
C GLY A 106 -5.56 -33.95 -2.78
N GLN A 107 -4.82 -33.15 -3.56
CA GLN A 107 -3.36 -33.08 -3.53
C GLN A 107 -2.85 -31.97 -2.60
N VAL A 108 -3.73 -31.13 -2.04
CA VAL A 108 -3.38 -30.03 -1.15
C VAL A 108 -3.32 -30.53 0.29
N PRO A 109 -2.13 -30.61 0.93
CA PRO A 109 -2.01 -31.18 2.27
C PRO A 109 -2.53 -30.20 3.33
N GLY A 110 -3.31 -30.73 4.29
CA GLY A 110 -3.74 -29.96 5.47
C GLY A 110 -4.56 -28.72 5.12
N LEU A 111 -5.48 -28.83 4.16
CA LEU A 111 -6.37 -27.75 3.76
C LEU A 111 -7.33 -27.37 4.89
N TYR A 112 -7.43 -26.10 5.23
CA TYR A 112 -8.36 -25.61 6.26
C TYR A 112 -8.90 -24.21 5.92
N VAL A 113 -10.05 -23.87 6.52
CA VAL A 113 -10.50 -22.48 6.68
C VAL A 113 -10.51 -22.11 8.15
N GLN A 114 -9.89 -20.97 8.46
CA GLN A 114 -9.87 -20.40 9.79
C GLN A 114 -10.43 -18.99 9.79
N VAL A 115 -11.42 -18.74 10.64
CA VAL A 115 -11.95 -17.40 10.87
C VAL A 115 -11.40 -16.89 12.19
N THR A 116 -10.76 -15.73 12.12
CA THR A 116 -10.19 -15.02 13.25
C THR A 116 -10.86 -13.65 13.38
N SER A 117 -11.11 -13.25 14.62
CA SER A 117 -11.42 -11.86 14.94
C SER A 117 -10.15 -11.01 14.74
N VAL A 118 -10.31 -9.70 14.57
CA VAL A 118 -9.18 -8.75 14.46
C VAL A 118 -8.19 -8.89 15.62
N ASP A 119 -8.64 -9.22 16.83
CA ASP A 119 -7.77 -9.44 17.98
C ASP A 119 -6.99 -10.77 17.96
N GLY A 120 -7.05 -11.52 16.86
CA GLY A 120 -6.38 -12.80 16.68
C GLY A 120 -7.10 -13.99 17.32
N THR A 121 -8.25 -13.76 17.98
CA THR A 121 -9.05 -14.84 18.55
C THR A 121 -9.60 -15.70 17.42
N ILE A 122 -9.25 -16.98 17.42
CA ILE A 122 -9.85 -17.96 16.50
C ILE A 122 -11.32 -18.14 16.88
N VAL A 123 -12.19 -17.61 16.04
CA VAL A 123 -13.64 -17.71 16.18
C VAL A 123 -14.07 -19.13 15.83
N THR A 124 -13.60 -19.62 14.68
CA THR A 124 -13.85 -20.98 14.24
C THR A 124 -12.75 -21.47 13.31
N HIS A 125 -12.54 -22.78 13.29
CA HIS A 125 -11.59 -23.46 12.42
C HIS A 125 -12.27 -24.71 11.85
N TYR A 126 -12.05 -24.97 10.57
CA TYR A 126 -12.61 -26.11 9.85
C TYR A 126 -11.50 -26.74 8.99
N ASP A 127 -11.15 -27.99 9.29
CA ASP A 127 -10.26 -28.80 8.46
C ASP A 127 -11.06 -29.45 7.31
N ILE A 128 -10.57 -29.32 6.09
CA ILE A 128 -11.12 -29.98 4.91
C ILE A 128 -10.31 -31.25 4.67
N THR A 129 -10.90 -32.39 5.00
CA THR A 129 -10.25 -33.71 4.89
C THR A 129 -10.86 -34.62 3.83
N ASP A 130 -11.94 -34.18 3.19
CA ASP A 130 -12.74 -34.94 2.23
C ASP A 130 -12.62 -34.44 0.79
N ALA A 131 -11.64 -33.57 0.51
CA ALA A 131 -11.34 -33.14 -0.85
C ALA A 131 -10.67 -34.27 -1.67
N SER A 132 -11.00 -34.33 -2.96
CA SER A 132 -10.61 -35.39 -3.87
C SER A 132 -10.19 -34.85 -5.25
N SER A 133 -10.97 -35.11 -6.30
CA SER A 133 -10.72 -34.72 -7.70
C SER A 133 -11.08 -33.27 -8.02
N GLU A 134 -11.66 -32.52 -7.09
CA GLU A 134 -12.25 -31.22 -7.38
C GLU A 134 -11.18 -30.12 -7.54
N THR A 135 -11.41 -29.18 -8.46
CA THR A 135 -10.50 -28.05 -8.75
C THR A 135 -11.04 -26.70 -8.30
N ALA A 136 -12.31 -26.66 -7.85
CA ALA A 136 -12.87 -25.54 -7.10
C ALA A 136 -13.63 -26.06 -5.87
N PHE A 137 -13.69 -25.24 -4.82
CA PHE A 137 -14.23 -25.62 -3.53
C PHE A 137 -14.93 -24.44 -2.86
N VAL A 138 -16.16 -24.64 -2.38
CA VAL A 138 -16.78 -23.74 -1.41
C VAL A 138 -16.39 -24.25 -0.02
N LEU A 139 -15.44 -23.55 0.60
CA LEU A 139 -14.85 -23.94 1.87
C LEU A 139 -15.81 -23.64 3.02
N GLY A 140 -16.46 -22.47 2.97
CA GLY A 140 -17.41 -22.04 3.99
C GLY A 140 -18.20 -20.82 3.58
N GLU A 141 -19.11 -20.41 4.45
CA GLU A 141 -19.97 -19.26 4.20
C GLU A 141 -20.26 -18.48 5.48
N PHE A 142 -20.33 -17.16 5.34
CA PHE A 142 -20.98 -16.29 6.31
C PHE A 142 -22.43 -16.08 5.88
N TYR A 143 -23.36 -16.24 6.80
CA TYR A 143 -24.78 -16.04 6.52
C TYR A 143 -25.48 -15.37 7.70
N ARG A 144 -26.54 -14.62 7.41
CA ARG A 144 -27.35 -13.96 8.43
C ARG A 144 -28.55 -14.82 8.83
N ARG A 145 -28.76 -14.99 10.14
CA ARG A 145 -29.93 -15.65 10.71
C ARG A 145 -30.32 -14.94 12.01
N ASP A 146 -31.60 -14.61 12.16
CA ASP A 146 -32.14 -13.90 13.34
C ASP A 146 -31.34 -12.62 13.66
N ALA A 147 -31.06 -11.82 12.61
CA ALA A 147 -30.25 -10.61 12.62
C ALA A 147 -28.76 -10.77 12.97
N ALA A 148 -28.30 -11.96 13.36
CA ALA A 148 -26.90 -12.27 13.67
C ALA A 148 -26.18 -12.97 12.51
N TRP A 149 -24.88 -12.72 12.38
CA TRP A 149 -24.02 -13.44 11.44
C TRP A 149 -23.52 -14.75 12.04
N LYS A 150 -23.42 -15.78 11.20
CA LYS A 150 -22.85 -17.08 11.52
C LYS A 150 -21.91 -17.51 10.41
N PHE A 151 -20.91 -18.31 10.75
CA PHE A 151 -20.09 -19.03 9.78
C PHE A 151 -20.54 -20.48 9.71
N ARG A 152 -20.62 -21.04 8.51
CA ARG A 152 -20.88 -22.47 8.28
C ARG A 152 -19.74 -23.09 7.50
N ALA A 153 -19.26 -24.24 7.98
CA ALA A 153 -18.37 -25.10 7.22
C ALA A 153 -19.17 -25.78 6.10
N VAL A 154 -18.82 -25.50 4.84
CA VAL A 154 -19.58 -26.02 3.69
C VAL A 154 -18.89 -27.25 3.12
N GLY A 155 -17.62 -27.11 2.74
CA GLY A 155 -16.81 -28.20 2.23
C GLY A 155 -17.33 -28.82 0.92
N GLN A 156 -17.90 -28.02 0.02
CA GLN A 156 -18.49 -28.51 -1.23
C GLN A 156 -17.48 -28.35 -2.37
N GLY A 157 -17.03 -29.46 -2.94
CA GLY A 157 -16.16 -29.46 -4.12
C GLY A 157 -16.94 -29.41 -5.44
N TYR A 158 -16.26 -28.91 -6.48
CA TYR A 158 -16.74 -28.80 -7.85
C TYR A 158 -15.73 -29.46 -8.80
N GLU A 159 -16.10 -30.60 -9.38
CA GLU A 159 -15.30 -31.27 -10.43
C GLU A 159 -15.28 -30.47 -11.74
N SER A 160 -16.36 -29.76 -12.03
CA SER A 160 -16.44 -28.78 -13.13
C SER A 160 -15.58 -27.52 -12.90
N GLY A 161 -14.83 -27.48 -11.80
CA GLY A 161 -13.95 -26.39 -11.43
C GLY A 161 -14.66 -25.05 -11.22
N LEU A 162 -13.88 -23.98 -11.35
CA LEU A 162 -14.33 -22.62 -11.08
C LEU A 162 -15.52 -22.22 -11.95
N ALA A 163 -15.61 -22.73 -13.20
CA ALA A 163 -16.71 -22.45 -14.11
C ALA A 163 -18.07 -22.96 -13.60
N GLY A 164 -18.12 -24.17 -13.04
CA GLY A 164 -19.36 -24.69 -12.46
C GLY A 164 -19.75 -23.96 -11.18
N LEU A 165 -18.77 -23.66 -10.32
CA LEU A 165 -18.99 -22.85 -9.12
C LEU A 165 -19.51 -21.44 -9.48
N ALA A 166 -18.91 -20.79 -10.47
CA ALA A 166 -19.31 -19.49 -10.98
C ALA A 166 -20.76 -19.51 -11.48
N THR A 167 -21.13 -20.53 -12.26
CA THR A 167 -22.49 -20.71 -12.79
C THR A 167 -23.53 -20.84 -11.68
N ASP A 168 -23.25 -21.65 -10.65
CA ASP A 168 -24.16 -21.87 -9.51
C ASP A 168 -24.48 -20.58 -8.74
N PHE A 169 -23.57 -19.60 -8.73
CA PHE A 169 -23.74 -18.34 -8.01
C PHE A 169 -24.01 -17.14 -8.93
N GLY A 170 -24.39 -17.38 -10.18
CA GLY A 170 -24.84 -16.34 -11.12
C GLY A 170 -23.72 -15.51 -11.74
N VAL A 171 -22.47 -15.99 -11.69
CA VAL A 171 -21.34 -15.37 -12.37
C VAL A 171 -21.37 -15.79 -13.84
N VAL A 172 -21.57 -14.83 -14.74
CA VAL A 172 -21.45 -15.08 -16.18
C VAL A 172 -19.96 -15.11 -16.53
N VAL A 173 -19.39 -16.30 -16.64
CA VAL A 173 -18.05 -16.45 -17.22
C VAL A 173 -18.19 -16.11 -18.71
N ALA A 174 -17.65 -14.97 -19.15
CA ALA A 174 -17.45 -14.73 -20.57
C ALA A 174 -16.54 -15.85 -21.07
N GLU A 175 -17.07 -16.75 -21.90
CA GLU A 175 -16.27 -17.78 -22.56
C GLU A 175 -15.14 -17.08 -23.32
N GLY A 176 -13.94 -17.14 -22.75
CA GLY A 176 -12.72 -16.88 -23.49
C GLY A 176 -12.65 -17.93 -24.58
N GLY A 177 -12.83 -17.47 -25.81
CA GLY A 177 -12.80 -18.30 -27.00
C GLY A 177 -11.66 -19.30 -26.96
N GLU A 178 -12.05 -20.54 -27.20
CA GLU A 178 -11.25 -21.67 -27.65
C GLU A 178 -9.94 -21.26 -28.32
N ALA A 179 -8.85 -21.87 -27.85
CA ALA A 179 -7.52 -21.77 -28.40
C ALA A 179 -7.54 -21.98 -29.92
N THR A 180 -7.41 -20.90 -30.68
CA THR A 180 -7.12 -20.99 -32.11
C THR A 180 -5.62 -21.13 -32.26
N ALA A 181 -5.20 -22.33 -32.69
CA ALA A 181 -3.87 -22.64 -33.17
C ALA A 181 -3.35 -21.57 -34.17
N PRO A 182 -2.03 -21.36 -34.26
CA PRO A 182 -1.45 -20.28 -35.07
C PRO A 182 -1.70 -20.55 -36.56
N VAL A 183 -2.50 -19.69 -37.19
CA VAL A 183 -2.63 -19.69 -38.66
C VAL A 183 -1.51 -18.84 -39.24
N ALA A 184 -0.68 -19.48 -40.08
CA ALA A 184 0.44 -18.87 -40.79
C ALA A 184 0.03 -17.64 -41.63
N PRO A 185 0.92 -16.64 -41.83
CA PRO A 185 0.58 -15.43 -42.58
C PRO A 185 0.38 -15.75 -44.07
N VAL A 186 -0.81 -15.45 -44.58
CA VAL A 186 -1.11 -15.46 -46.02
C VAL A 186 -0.68 -14.12 -46.62
N SER A 187 0.23 -14.20 -47.58
CA SER A 187 0.81 -13.10 -48.35
C SER A 187 -0.24 -12.34 -49.18
N LEU A 188 -0.18 -11.00 -49.12
CA LEU A 188 -0.86 -10.09 -50.05
C LEU A 188 -0.23 -10.20 -51.45
N PRO A 189 -0.99 -10.39 -52.54
CA PRO A 189 -0.44 -10.23 -53.88
C PRO A 189 -0.28 -8.75 -54.21
N ALA A 190 0.96 -8.39 -54.54
CA ALA A 190 1.33 -7.14 -55.17
C ALA A 190 0.72 -7.04 -56.57
N SER A 191 0.23 -5.86 -56.93
CA SER A 191 0.15 -5.40 -58.30
C SER A 191 0.55 -3.93 -58.31
N GLY A 192 1.73 -3.66 -58.88
CA GLY A 192 2.22 -2.30 -59.14
C GLY A 192 1.55 -1.69 -60.38
N PRO A 193 2.21 -0.73 -61.04
CA PRO A 193 1.93 0.68 -60.79
C PRO A 193 1.34 1.36 -62.03
N GLN A 194 0.47 2.37 -61.83
CA GLN A 194 0.25 3.40 -62.83
C GLN A 194 0.21 4.79 -62.17
N ALA A 195 1.12 5.64 -62.63
CA ALA A 195 1.06 7.08 -62.48
C ALA A 195 0.87 7.68 -63.88
N LEU A 196 0.05 8.72 -64.00
CA LEU A 196 0.30 9.95 -64.77
C LEU A 196 -0.86 10.96 -64.60
N THR A 197 -0.55 12.02 -63.86
CA THR A 197 -0.90 13.45 -64.03
C THR A 197 -2.07 13.88 -64.93
N GLY A 198 -2.89 14.83 -64.45
CA GLY A 198 -3.64 15.74 -65.32
C GLY A 198 -4.72 16.58 -64.62
N VAL A 199 -4.46 17.89 -64.50
CA VAL A 199 -5.39 18.94 -64.06
C VAL A 199 -6.46 19.22 -65.13
N ALA A 200 -7.74 19.33 -64.75
CA ALA A 200 -8.70 20.24 -65.38
C ALA A 200 -9.95 20.43 -64.50
N LYS A 201 -10.52 21.64 -64.59
CA LYS A 201 -11.59 22.22 -63.80
C LYS A 201 -12.78 22.52 -64.73
N THR A 202 -13.99 22.08 -64.41
CA THR A 202 -15.29 22.52 -64.98
C THR A 202 -16.37 22.09 -63.98
N GLY A 203 -17.14 23.00 -63.36
CA GLY A 203 -18.44 23.54 -63.83
C GLY A 203 -19.57 22.62 -63.34
N GLN A 204 -20.72 23.02 -62.79
CA GLN A 204 -21.41 24.32 -62.75
C GLN A 204 -22.73 24.15 -61.92
N VAL A 205 -23.13 25.19 -61.14
CA VAL A 205 -24.47 25.71 -60.69
C VAL A 205 -25.49 24.77 -59.95
N PRO A 206 -26.62 25.26 -59.36
CA PRO A 206 -27.03 26.54 -58.71
C PRO A 206 -27.58 26.33 -57.26
N GLY A 207 -27.79 27.31 -56.37
CA GLY A 207 -27.96 28.76 -56.53
C GLY A 207 -29.43 29.18 -56.36
N ASP A 208 -29.81 29.68 -55.17
CA ASP A 208 -30.59 30.93 -54.94
C ASP A 208 -30.84 31.11 -53.42
N ALA A 209 -30.24 32.11 -52.76
CA ALA A 209 -30.55 33.55 -52.71
C ALA A 209 -31.69 33.85 -51.71
N THR A 210 -31.49 34.58 -50.62
CA THR A 210 -31.31 36.05 -50.66
C THR A 210 -30.70 36.62 -49.37
N ALA A 211 -29.97 37.72 -49.51
CA ALA A 211 -29.37 38.60 -48.48
C ALA A 211 -29.78 40.07 -48.79
N PRO A 212 -29.17 41.14 -48.25
CA PRO A 212 -29.10 41.71 -46.88
C PRO A 212 -29.59 43.21 -46.91
N PRO A 213 -29.14 44.24 -46.11
CA PRO A 213 -27.72 44.67 -45.94
C PRO A 213 -27.26 45.28 -44.58
N ALA A 214 -25.94 45.16 -44.37
CA ALA A 214 -24.94 46.15 -43.92
C ALA A 214 -25.08 46.96 -42.61
N ARG A 215 -24.07 46.86 -41.72
CA ARG A 215 -22.93 47.83 -41.61
C ARG A 215 -21.95 47.39 -40.50
N GLY A 216 -20.64 47.28 -40.80
CA GLY A 216 -19.58 47.38 -39.78
C GLY A 216 -19.05 48.84 -39.72
N PRO A 217 -17.88 49.14 -39.10
CA PRO A 217 -17.04 48.35 -38.20
C PRO A 217 -16.60 49.14 -36.92
N ALA A 218 -15.72 48.54 -36.09
CA ALA A 218 -14.55 49.16 -35.44
C ALA A 218 -14.34 48.95 -33.91
N VAL A 219 -13.25 48.24 -33.61
CA VAL A 219 -12.12 48.49 -32.68
C VAL A 219 -12.34 49.26 -31.35
N ALA A 220 -11.78 48.68 -30.28
CA ALA A 220 -10.80 49.26 -29.34
C ALA A 220 -11.17 49.27 -27.83
N ALA A 221 -10.21 48.74 -27.06
CA ALA A 221 -9.55 49.38 -25.91
C ALA A 221 -10.04 49.08 -24.46
N ALA A 222 -9.10 48.51 -23.68
CA ALA A 222 -8.89 48.79 -22.24
C ALA A 222 -8.61 50.29 -22.01
N PRO A 223 -8.82 50.89 -20.82
CA PRO A 223 -7.77 50.99 -19.77
C PRO A 223 -8.39 51.31 -18.36
N PRO A 224 -7.77 52.06 -17.40
CA PRO A 224 -6.37 52.22 -16.94
C PRO A 224 -6.19 51.99 -15.41
N ALA A 225 -4.94 52.14 -14.95
CA ALA A 225 -4.52 52.31 -13.55
C ALA A 225 -4.19 53.78 -13.18
N GLY A 226 -4.25 54.10 -11.87
CA GLY A 226 -3.64 55.26 -11.16
C GLY A 226 -4.60 56.40 -10.78
N PRO A 227 -4.26 57.35 -9.85
CA PRO A 227 -3.11 57.49 -8.94
C PRO A 227 -3.50 57.73 -7.44
N GLY A 228 -2.51 57.89 -6.55
CA GLY A 228 -2.67 58.00 -5.08
C GLY A 228 -2.88 59.40 -4.50
N VAL A 229 -3.10 59.46 -3.18
CA VAL A 229 -2.94 60.68 -2.34
C VAL A 229 -2.46 60.29 -0.93
N ALA A 230 -1.49 61.05 -0.43
CA ALA A 230 -0.87 60.98 0.88
C ALA A 230 -1.50 61.99 1.86
N VAL A 231 -1.52 61.66 3.15
CA VAL A 231 -1.67 62.55 4.32
C VAL A 231 -0.78 61.90 5.40
N GLY A 232 0.17 62.50 6.10
CA GLY A 232 0.44 63.89 6.49
C GLY A 232 0.69 63.86 8.01
N VAL A 233 1.97 63.89 8.43
CA VAL A 233 2.46 63.86 9.83
C VAL A 233 2.21 65.22 10.52
N PRO A 234 2.24 65.31 11.86
CA PRO A 234 3.43 65.91 12.50
C PRO A 234 3.86 65.22 13.82
N GLY A 235 5.19 65.06 14.00
CA GLY A 235 5.81 64.92 15.32
C GLY A 235 5.90 66.28 16.03
N PRO A 236 6.45 66.36 17.25
CA PRO A 236 7.82 66.91 17.34
C PRO A 236 8.71 66.47 18.54
N LEU A 237 10.04 66.57 18.33
CA LEU A 237 11.16 66.91 19.27
C LEU A 237 11.57 65.86 20.34
N GLY A 238 12.85 65.60 20.68
CA GLY A 238 14.17 66.19 20.38
C GLY A 238 15.27 65.43 21.16
N VAL A 239 16.51 65.47 20.64
CA VAL A 239 17.81 64.86 21.06
C VAL A 239 18.36 65.59 22.34
N PRO A 240 19.39 65.17 23.15
CA PRO A 240 20.59 64.40 22.77
C PRO A 240 21.29 63.44 23.78
N LEU A 241 22.26 62.68 23.22
CA LEU A 241 23.35 61.91 23.86
C LEU A 241 24.32 62.80 24.66
N PRO A 242 25.11 62.22 25.60
CA PRO A 242 26.54 62.05 25.29
C PRO A 242 27.22 60.80 25.91
N GLY A 243 28.37 60.43 25.32
CA GLY A 243 29.53 59.93 26.08
C GLY A 243 29.75 58.42 26.09
N GLY A 244 30.72 57.95 25.29
CA GLY A 244 31.22 56.58 25.36
C GLY A 244 32.31 56.38 26.42
N VAL A 245 32.57 55.13 26.78
CA VAL A 245 33.89 54.63 27.22
C VAL A 245 33.99 53.14 26.86
N SER A 246 35.08 52.79 26.17
CA SER A 246 35.54 51.45 25.85
C SER A 246 36.38 50.89 27.01
N VAL A 247 36.21 49.62 27.40
CA VAL A 247 37.22 48.89 28.20
C VAL A 247 37.22 47.40 27.80
N PRO A 248 38.40 46.77 27.59
CA PRO A 248 38.54 45.44 26.99
C PRO A 248 38.57 44.31 28.04
N VAL A 249 38.30 43.07 27.64
CA VAL A 249 38.71 41.88 28.42
C VAL A 249 39.76 41.11 27.63
N ALA A 250 40.91 40.98 28.29
CA ALA A 250 42.14 40.35 27.85
C ALA A 250 42.07 38.81 27.89
N ALA A 251 43.08 38.22 27.25
CA ALA A 251 43.22 36.81 26.93
C ALA A 251 44.04 35.99 27.96
N SER A 252 43.75 34.67 27.98
CA SER A 252 44.65 33.50 28.18
C SER A 252 45.17 33.15 29.61
N PRO A 253 45.66 31.92 29.92
CA PRO A 253 45.84 30.69 29.08
C PRO A 253 45.41 29.32 29.70
N LEU A 254 45.53 28.28 28.87
CA LEU A 254 45.53 26.81 29.07
C LEU A 254 46.13 26.26 30.39
N ALA A 255 45.55 25.16 30.90
CA ALA A 255 46.18 23.82 30.96
C ALA A 255 45.29 22.79 31.69
N GLY A 256 45.01 21.66 31.03
CA GLY A 256 44.36 20.49 31.63
C GLY A 256 43.44 19.76 30.65
N ALA A 257 44.02 18.92 29.79
CA ALA A 257 43.31 18.18 28.74
C ALA A 257 42.26 17.19 29.30
N PRO A 258 41.10 17.08 28.65
CA PRO A 258 40.48 15.80 28.35
C PRO A 258 40.65 15.51 26.86
N GLY A 259 40.83 14.23 26.53
CA GLY A 259 41.17 13.74 25.21
C GLY A 259 40.31 14.35 24.10
N VAL A 260 40.98 14.69 23.01
CA VAL A 260 40.35 14.96 21.72
C VAL A 260 39.49 13.75 21.40
N VAL A 261 38.19 13.88 21.61
CA VAL A 261 37.21 13.01 20.97
C VAL A 261 37.25 13.45 19.51
N THR A 262 38.00 12.71 18.71
CA THR A 262 37.93 12.79 17.25
C THR A 262 36.45 12.76 16.87
N PRO A 263 35.91 13.73 16.13
CA PRO A 263 34.56 13.58 15.59
C PRO A 263 34.56 12.29 14.77
N ALA A 264 33.71 11.34 15.15
CA ALA A 264 33.47 10.14 14.38
C ALA A 264 33.25 10.55 12.92
N ALA A 265 33.98 9.89 12.01
CA ALA A 265 33.92 10.16 10.59
C ALA A 265 32.46 10.32 10.13
N SER A 266 32.19 11.45 9.52
CA SER A 266 30.93 11.82 8.88
C SER A 266 30.48 10.75 7.89
N LEU A 267 29.21 10.32 8.01
CA LEU A 267 28.42 9.44 7.12
C LEU A 267 29.00 9.26 5.70
N SER A 268 29.17 8.01 5.26
CA SER A 268 29.33 7.71 3.83
C SER A 268 28.20 6.83 3.29
N TRP A 269 26.97 7.14 3.70
CA TRP A 269 25.97 7.43 2.69
C TRP A 269 26.29 8.83 2.18
N GLY A 270 27.06 8.89 1.10
CA GLY A 270 27.71 10.12 0.66
C GLY A 270 26.72 11.27 0.49
N ALA A 271 27.24 12.49 0.56
CA ALA A 271 26.58 13.67 0.03
C ALA A 271 26.12 13.37 -1.41
N GLY A 272 24.86 12.96 -1.60
CA GLY A 272 24.35 12.52 -2.89
C GLY A 272 23.39 11.33 -2.93
N LEU A 273 23.01 10.69 -1.80
CA LEU A 273 21.79 9.85 -1.83
C LEU A 273 20.61 10.75 -2.17
N PHE A 274 20.13 10.63 -3.41
CA PHE A 274 19.10 11.44 -4.07
C PHE A 274 18.48 12.52 -3.16
N ALA A 275 19.17 13.65 -3.06
CA ALA A 275 18.78 14.77 -2.21
C ALA A 275 17.84 15.70 -2.98
N PHE A 276 16.75 16.10 -2.33
CA PHE A 276 15.76 17.01 -2.86
C PHE A 276 14.99 17.65 -1.71
N GLU A 277 14.38 18.81 -1.95
CA GLU A 277 13.49 19.46 -1.00
C GLU A 277 12.21 18.64 -0.82
N PRO A 278 11.71 18.44 0.42
CA PRO A 278 10.46 17.74 0.68
C PRO A 278 9.31 18.18 -0.23
N LEU A 279 8.67 17.23 -0.93
CA LEU A 279 7.49 17.50 -1.75
C LEU A 279 6.23 17.05 -1.03
N THR A 280 5.34 17.99 -0.73
CA THR A 280 4.08 17.72 -0.02
C THR A 280 2.91 17.74 -0.99
N TYR A 281 2.04 16.72 -0.86
CA TYR A 281 0.82 16.55 -1.63
C TYR A 281 -0.35 16.39 -0.68
N SER A 282 -1.39 17.20 -0.85
CA SER A 282 -2.61 17.09 -0.06
C SER A 282 -3.82 16.76 -0.94
N GLY A 283 -4.80 16.07 -0.38
CA GLY A 283 -6.07 15.84 -1.04
C GLY A 283 -7.17 15.35 -0.11
N LYS A 284 -8.32 15.07 -0.72
CA LYS A 284 -9.48 14.50 -0.07
C LYS A 284 -10.01 13.37 -0.93
N GLY A 285 -10.41 12.26 -0.33
CA GLY A 285 -10.96 11.13 -1.08
C GLY A 285 -9.89 10.35 -1.85
N ALA A 286 -10.34 9.47 -2.74
CA ALA A 286 -9.44 8.73 -3.63
C ALA A 286 -8.85 9.65 -4.72
N LYS A 287 -7.54 9.60 -4.90
CA LYS A 287 -6.83 10.40 -5.91
C LYS A 287 -5.56 9.69 -6.37
N THR A 288 -5.21 9.87 -7.63
CA THR A 288 -3.88 9.52 -8.12
C THR A 288 -3.04 10.79 -8.18
N ILE A 289 -1.90 10.79 -7.50
CA ILE A 289 -0.90 11.85 -7.58
C ILE A 289 0.28 11.38 -8.42
N THR A 290 0.87 12.31 -9.16
CA THR A 290 2.18 12.12 -9.79
C THR A 290 3.18 12.85 -8.91
N VAL A 291 4.24 12.17 -8.50
CA VAL A 291 5.34 12.80 -7.78
C VAL A 291 6.13 13.61 -8.80
N ASP A 292 6.17 14.92 -8.59
CA ASP A 292 6.81 15.93 -9.44
C ASP A 292 8.33 15.98 -9.21
N LEU A 293 8.94 14.80 -9.16
CA LEU A 293 10.37 14.61 -8.98
C LEU A 293 10.87 13.63 -10.06
N PRO A 294 11.84 14.02 -10.91
CA PRO A 294 12.37 13.12 -11.92
C PRO A 294 13.29 12.12 -11.22
N PHE A 295 12.76 10.98 -10.80
CA PHE A 295 13.57 9.88 -10.28
C PHE A 295 14.53 9.42 -11.39
N PRO A 296 15.86 9.55 -11.21
CA PRO A 296 16.82 8.97 -12.13
C PRO A 296 16.61 7.46 -12.29
N GLN A 297 17.17 6.90 -13.36
CA GLN A 297 17.24 5.45 -13.48
C GLN A 297 17.98 4.87 -12.26
N ASP A 298 17.47 3.77 -11.73
CA ASP A 298 18.03 3.07 -10.57
C ASP A 298 18.18 3.97 -9.32
N SER A 299 17.25 4.92 -9.17
CA SER A 299 17.12 5.76 -7.98
C SER A 299 17.13 4.95 -6.69
N ALA A 300 17.74 5.53 -5.66
CA ALA A 300 17.59 5.04 -4.30
C ALA A 300 16.11 5.09 -3.88
N PRO A 301 15.70 4.28 -2.91
CA PRO A 301 14.43 4.49 -2.23
C PRO A 301 14.35 5.91 -1.65
N VAL A 302 13.14 6.40 -1.45
CA VAL A 302 12.86 7.64 -0.73
C VAL A 302 11.88 7.33 0.41
N ILE A 303 11.64 8.30 1.29
CA ILE A 303 10.68 8.14 2.37
C ILE A 303 9.36 8.75 1.93
N LEU A 304 8.26 8.02 2.10
CA LEU A 304 6.92 8.57 2.04
C LEU A 304 6.40 8.73 3.46
N GLU A 305 6.23 9.97 3.90
CA GLU A 305 5.49 10.29 5.12
C GLU A 305 4.01 10.47 4.78
N ALA A 306 3.13 9.93 5.60
CA ALA A 306 1.70 10.08 5.46
C ALA A 306 1.08 10.62 6.76
N ARG A 307 0.19 11.60 6.61
CA ARG A 307 -0.61 12.20 7.67
C ARG A 307 -2.08 12.18 7.28
N VAL A 308 -2.92 11.75 8.21
CA VAL A 308 -4.37 11.64 7.97
C VAL A 308 -5.11 12.15 9.21
N ASP A 309 -5.96 13.14 9.03
CA ASP A 309 -6.83 13.61 10.10
C ASP A 309 -8.05 12.67 10.19
N GLN A 310 -8.40 12.23 11.41
CA GLN A 310 -9.58 11.40 11.73
C GLN A 310 -9.49 9.91 11.30
N TYR A 311 -10.45 9.10 11.77
CA TYR A 311 -10.50 7.65 11.53
C TYR A 311 -10.95 7.33 10.11
N HIS A 312 -9.98 7.22 9.20
CA HIS A 312 -10.23 6.86 7.80
C HIS A 312 -9.15 5.89 7.33
N PHE A 313 -9.59 4.78 6.71
CA PHE A 313 -8.69 3.83 6.06
C PHE A 313 -7.81 4.54 5.02
N LEU A 314 -6.49 4.47 5.19
CA LEU A 314 -5.51 4.96 4.24
C LEU A 314 -4.88 3.79 3.48
N HIS A 315 -5.04 3.82 2.17
CA HIS A 315 -4.35 2.94 1.25
C HIS A 315 -3.56 3.77 0.24
N VAL A 316 -2.25 3.52 0.14
CA VAL A 316 -1.37 4.15 -0.82
C VAL A 316 -0.60 3.06 -1.55
N ALA A 317 -0.73 3.02 -2.88
CA ALA A 317 -0.09 2.01 -3.71
C ALA A 317 0.56 2.64 -4.96
N ILE A 318 1.61 2.00 -5.45
CA ILE A 318 2.19 2.30 -6.77
C ILE A 318 1.40 1.48 -7.80
N PRO A 319 0.72 2.09 -8.80
CA PRO A 319 -0.01 1.34 -9.82
C PRO A 319 0.89 0.29 -10.51
N GLY A 320 0.38 -0.94 -10.63
CA GLY A 320 1.11 -2.05 -11.24
C GLY A 320 2.10 -2.76 -10.30
N ARG A 321 2.13 -2.42 -9.00
CA ARG A 321 2.80 -3.23 -7.97
C ARG A 321 1.78 -3.96 -7.10
N SER A 322 2.15 -5.17 -6.69
CA SER A 322 1.38 -5.99 -5.75
C SER A 322 1.48 -5.48 -4.30
N GLU A 323 2.57 -4.82 -3.94
CA GLU A 323 2.81 -4.33 -2.59
C GLU A 323 2.32 -2.89 -2.35
N ASP A 324 1.66 -2.70 -1.21
CA ASP A 324 1.17 -1.41 -0.75
C ASP A 324 2.23 -0.61 0.04
N VAL A 325 2.32 0.69 -0.28
CA VAL A 325 3.17 1.65 0.44
C VAL A 325 2.55 2.08 1.76
N PHE A 326 1.21 2.12 1.87
CA PHE A 326 0.49 2.20 3.14
C PHE A 326 -0.80 1.40 3.03
N CYS A 327 -1.14 0.68 4.10
CA CYS A 327 -2.44 0.04 4.28
C CYS A 327 -2.75 0.02 5.78
N THR A 328 -3.48 1.03 6.25
CA THR A 328 -3.71 1.26 7.67
C THR A 328 -5.11 1.83 7.91
N ASP A 329 -5.68 1.50 9.06
CA ASP A 329 -6.96 2.01 9.57
C ASP A 329 -6.79 2.77 10.90
N LEU A 330 -5.55 3.07 11.28
CA LEU A 330 -5.27 3.79 12.52
C LEU A 330 -5.91 5.20 12.47
N PRO A 331 -6.59 5.65 13.54
CA PRO A 331 -7.03 7.03 13.67
C PRO A 331 -5.83 7.95 13.69
N GLU A 332 -5.98 9.16 13.13
CA GLU A 332 -4.98 10.22 13.25
C GLU A 332 -3.59 9.71 12.86
N PHE A 333 -3.55 8.99 11.74
CA PHE A 333 -2.38 8.24 11.34
C PHE A 333 -1.23 9.16 10.95
N TYR A 334 -0.09 8.95 11.61
CA TYR A 334 1.22 9.41 11.18
C TYR A 334 2.10 8.18 10.95
N GLY A 335 2.75 8.09 9.81
CA GLY A 335 3.71 7.02 9.56
C GLY A 335 4.62 7.31 8.38
N ARG A 336 5.77 6.63 8.37
CA ARG A 336 6.78 6.71 7.31
C ARG A 336 7.01 5.33 6.71
N ALA A 337 7.04 5.26 5.39
CA ALA A 337 7.27 4.02 4.65
C ALA A 337 8.32 4.20 3.56
N LEU A 338 9.08 3.14 3.30
CA LEU A 338 10.11 3.15 2.27
C LEU A 338 9.43 3.06 0.90
N LEU A 339 9.60 4.09 0.09
CA LEU A 339 9.03 4.19 -1.24
C LEU A 339 10.13 3.90 -2.26
N VAL A 340 10.04 2.77 -2.96
CA VAL A 340 11.04 2.35 -3.95
C VAL A 340 10.62 2.77 -5.36
N PRO A 341 11.26 3.78 -6.00
CA PRO A 341 10.87 4.23 -7.34
C PRO A 341 11.07 3.13 -8.41
N PRO A 342 10.46 3.23 -9.61
CA PRO A 342 10.70 2.28 -10.70
C PRO A 342 12.17 2.34 -11.16
N ARG A 343 12.76 1.18 -11.53
CA ARG A 343 14.15 1.13 -12.00
C ARG A 343 14.39 1.98 -13.24
N LYS A 344 13.45 1.99 -14.18
CA LYS A 344 13.50 2.82 -15.41
C LYS A 344 13.50 4.34 -15.16
N GLY A 345 13.36 4.79 -13.92
CA GLY A 345 13.18 6.21 -13.58
C GLY A 345 11.85 6.78 -14.05
N GLY A 346 11.74 8.11 -14.01
CA GLY A 346 10.58 8.85 -14.48
C GLY A 346 9.51 9.11 -13.41
N PRO A 347 8.35 9.65 -13.82
CA PRO A 347 7.34 10.10 -12.87
C PRO A 347 6.75 8.92 -12.10
N LEU A 348 6.79 9.01 -10.76
CA LEU A 348 6.19 8.03 -9.88
C LEU A 348 4.74 8.39 -9.62
N LYS A 349 3.80 7.51 -9.98
CA LYS A 349 2.39 7.68 -9.64
C LYS A 349 2.08 6.97 -8.32
N LEU A 350 1.38 7.66 -7.43
CA LEU A 350 0.84 7.08 -6.20
C LEU A 350 -0.68 7.15 -6.27
N ARG A 351 -1.32 5.99 -6.10
CA ARG A 351 -2.78 5.88 -5.99
C ARG A 351 -3.14 5.88 -4.51
N VAL A 352 -3.82 6.93 -4.09
CA VAL A 352 -4.33 7.11 -2.73
C VAL A 352 -5.81 6.74 -2.71
N ARG A 353 -6.22 5.88 -1.79
CA ARG A 353 -7.60 5.53 -1.49
C ARG A 353 -7.85 5.77 -0.01
N GLN A 354 -8.64 6.80 0.27
CA GLN A 354 -9.02 7.21 1.61
C GLN A 354 -10.31 8.06 1.49
N SER A 355 -11.13 8.16 2.54
CA SER A 355 -12.44 8.85 2.49
C SER A 355 -12.46 10.28 3.06
N GLY A 356 -11.49 10.62 3.92
CA GLY A 356 -11.29 11.95 4.51
C GLY A 356 -10.23 12.81 3.81
N LYS A 357 -9.51 13.62 4.59
CA LYS A 357 -8.35 14.40 4.12
C LYS A 357 -7.07 13.62 4.35
N TRP A 358 -6.08 13.85 3.50
CA TRP A 358 -4.77 13.24 3.63
C TRP A 358 -3.68 14.20 3.14
N GLU A 359 -2.49 14.04 3.71
CA GLU A 359 -1.26 14.71 3.33
C GLU A 359 -0.16 13.65 3.19
N LEU A 360 0.55 13.68 2.07
CA LEU A 360 1.67 12.79 1.76
C LEU A 360 2.89 13.65 1.47
N THR A 361 4.00 13.37 2.14
CA THR A 361 5.25 14.10 1.96
C THR A 361 6.34 13.14 1.51
N VAL A 362 6.90 13.39 0.33
CA VAL A 362 8.06 12.66 -0.18
C VAL A 362 9.31 13.32 0.38
N LEU A 363 10.12 12.55 1.09
CA LEU A 363 11.31 13.00 1.83
C LEU A 363 12.55 12.24 1.35
N PRO A 364 13.75 12.86 1.36
CA PRO A 364 14.99 12.15 1.11
C PRO A 364 15.27 11.13 2.22
N LEU A 365 16.09 10.11 1.94
CA LEU A 365 16.47 9.09 2.95
C LEU A 365 17.17 9.69 4.17
N THR A 366 17.83 10.84 4.02
CA THR A 366 18.45 11.58 5.12
C THR A 366 17.43 12.09 6.14
N ALA A 367 16.13 12.09 5.83
CA ALA A 367 15.06 12.42 6.77
C ALA A 367 14.66 11.24 7.68
N ALA A 368 15.28 10.06 7.52
CA ALA A 368 15.10 8.93 8.43
C ALA A 368 15.37 9.34 9.88
N ARG A 369 14.57 8.83 10.80
CA ARG A 369 14.64 9.22 12.21
C ARG A 369 15.93 8.66 12.83
N PRO A 370 16.83 9.47 13.39
CA PRO A 370 18.02 8.93 14.04
C PRO A 370 17.65 8.02 15.21
N ILE A 371 18.28 6.86 15.30
CA ILE A 371 18.23 6.01 16.50
C ILE A 371 19.61 6.00 17.16
N GLY A 372 19.62 6.30 18.46
CA GLY A 372 20.82 6.35 19.27
C GLY A 372 20.63 5.55 20.57
N PRO A 373 21.64 5.52 21.45
CA PRO A 373 21.55 4.82 22.73
C PRO A 373 20.35 5.31 23.55
N GLY A 374 19.64 4.37 24.17
CA GLY A 374 18.44 4.66 24.96
C GLY A 374 17.14 4.17 24.32
N THR A 375 16.02 4.62 24.88
CA THR A 375 14.69 4.12 24.53
C THR A 375 13.92 5.14 23.70
N ILE A 376 13.28 4.67 22.63
CA ILE A 376 12.42 5.46 21.76
C ILE A 376 11.09 4.74 21.56
N GLU A 377 10.00 5.49 21.54
CA GLU A 377 8.66 4.96 21.36
C GLU A 377 7.93 5.63 20.20
N GLY A 378 6.88 4.94 19.74
CA GLY A 378 6.02 5.41 18.67
C GLY A 378 5.01 4.34 18.27
N SER A 379 4.34 4.55 17.14
CA SER A 379 3.33 3.62 16.66
C SER A 379 3.32 3.53 15.14
N GLY A 380 2.90 2.38 14.61
CA GLY A 380 2.76 2.18 13.18
C GLY A 380 4.11 1.98 12.47
N ARG A 381 4.15 2.35 11.19
CA ARG A 381 5.37 2.27 10.36
C ARG A 381 6.28 3.47 10.61
N GLU A 382 7.57 3.21 10.74
CA GLU A 382 8.61 4.21 10.94
C GLU A 382 9.92 3.73 10.30
N ILE A 383 10.80 4.68 9.95
CA ILE A 383 12.12 4.43 9.39
C ILE A 383 13.17 5.09 10.27
N PHE A 384 14.12 4.31 10.75
CA PHE A 384 15.25 4.79 11.52
C PHE A 384 16.56 4.68 10.76
N ILE A 385 17.52 5.52 11.13
CA ILE A 385 18.90 5.42 10.71
C ILE A 385 19.82 5.26 11.93
N HIS A 386 20.62 4.19 11.92
CA HIS A 386 21.68 3.93 12.90
C HIS A 386 23.04 4.23 12.25
N THR A 387 23.81 5.12 12.85
CA THR A 387 25.16 5.52 12.38
C THR A 387 26.27 5.17 13.38
N GLY A 388 25.91 4.59 14.52
CA GLY A 388 26.85 4.25 15.58
C GLY A 388 27.52 2.89 15.39
N ALA A 389 28.30 2.49 16.39
CA ALA A 389 28.86 1.14 16.47
C ALA A 389 27.78 0.07 16.60
N ALA A 390 28.14 -1.19 16.35
CA ALA A 390 27.25 -2.33 16.54
C ALA A 390 26.61 -2.33 17.94
N ALA A 391 25.32 -2.64 18.00
CA ALA A 391 24.49 -2.50 19.19
C ALA A 391 23.45 -3.62 19.27
N ASP A 392 22.96 -3.89 20.47
CA ASP A 392 21.78 -4.74 20.66
C ASP A 392 20.52 -3.86 20.68
N LEU A 393 19.56 -4.16 19.82
CA LEU A 393 18.27 -3.51 19.77
C LEU A 393 17.22 -4.39 20.45
N LYS A 394 16.70 -3.93 21.58
CA LYS A 394 15.53 -4.53 22.23
C LYS A 394 14.27 -3.97 21.57
N VAL A 395 13.47 -4.83 20.98
CA VAL A 395 12.23 -4.48 20.30
C VAL A 395 11.05 -4.94 21.15
N ARG A 396 10.28 -3.98 21.65
CA ARG A 396 8.97 -4.25 22.25
C ARG A 396 7.92 -3.64 21.36
N ALA A 397 6.90 -4.41 21.01
CA ALA A 397 5.77 -3.88 20.27
C ALA A 397 4.49 -4.47 20.82
N THR A 398 3.44 -3.67 20.94
CA THR A 398 2.14 -4.11 21.43
C THR A 398 1.06 -3.56 20.53
N ASP A 399 0.19 -4.45 20.06
CA ASP A 399 -1.00 -4.08 19.33
C ASP A 399 -2.21 -4.69 20.02
N ARG A 400 -3.24 -3.88 20.24
CA ARG A 400 -4.51 -4.33 20.80
C ARG A 400 -5.29 -5.23 19.84
N HIS A 401 -4.97 -5.15 18.54
CA HIS A 401 -5.60 -5.87 17.45
C HIS A 401 -4.69 -6.94 16.84
N SER A 402 -3.74 -7.48 17.60
CA SER A 402 -2.88 -8.60 17.19
C SER A 402 -2.37 -8.50 15.75
N GLY A 403 -1.85 -7.33 15.37
CA GLY A 403 -1.36 -7.06 14.03
C GLY A 403 -0.05 -7.77 13.69
N TRP A 404 0.37 -7.61 12.44
CA TRP A 404 1.71 -8.02 12.01
C TRP A 404 2.73 -6.99 12.43
N PHE A 405 3.85 -7.45 12.94
CA PHE A 405 5.01 -6.62 13.20
C PHE A 405 6.20 -7.16 12.42
N GLN A 406 6.72 -6.36 11.51
CA GLN A 406 7.90 -6.68 10.71
C GLN A 406 8.89 -5.53 10.79
N LEU A 407 10.10 -5.83 11.28
CA LEU A 407 11.24 -4.94 11.31
C LEU A 407 12.33 -5.52 10.41
N ASN A 408 12.72 -4.76 9.40
CA ASN A 408 13.77 -5.14 8.47
C ASN A 408 14.96 -4.20 8.58
N GLN A 409 16.13 -4.74 8.28
CA GLN A 409 17.39 -4.03 8.12
C GLN A 409 17.67 -3.80 6.64
N TYR A 410 18.11 -2.60 6.28
CA TYR A 410 18.63 -2.30 4.95
C TYR A 410 20.05 -1.77 5.09
N ARG A 411 20.96 -2.40 4.34
CA ARG A 411 22.38 -2.06 4.32
C ARG A 411 22.86 -2.07 2.87
N GLY A 412 23.75 -1.14 2.57
CA GLY A 412 24.31 -0.98 1.24
C GLY A 412 25.06 0.33 1.09
N GLU A 413 26.01 0.35 0.16
CA GLU A 413 26.72 1.55 -0.27
C GLU A 413 26.10 2.13 -1.54
N THR A 414 25.32 1.33 -2.27
CA THR A 414 24.68 1.74 -3.52
C THR A 414 23.16 1.93 -3.39
N PRO A 415 22.56 2.79 -4.22
CA PRO A 415 21.11 2.90 -4.33
C PRO A 415 20.36 1.58 -4.55
N ASP A 416 20.94 0.63 -5.30
CA ASP A 416 20.26 -0.63 -5.64
C ASP A 416 20.21 -1.60 -4.46
N GLU A 417 21.27 -1.67 -3.65
CA GLU A 417 21.32 -2.49 -2.42
C GLU A 417 20.25 -2.07 -1.41
N LEU A 418 19.93 -0.77 -1.35
CA LEU A 418 18.90 -0.25 -0.45
C LEU A 418 17.47 -0.52 -0.93
N ARG A 419 17.26 -1.09 -2.13
CA ARG A 419 15.92 -1.34 -2.68
C ARG A 419 15.26 -2.59 -2.11
N ARG A 420 16.00 -3.42 -1.37
CA ARG A 420 15.53 -4.66 -0.73
C ARG A 420 16.12 -4.77 0.68
N PRO A 421 15.42 -5.44 1.61
CA PRO A 421 15.97 -5.68 2.92
C PRO A 421 17.19 -6.59 2.81
N ASP A 422 18.23 -6.25 3.57
CA ASP A 422 19.43 -7.05 3.78
C ASP A 422 19.13 -8.22 4.74
N GLU A 423 18.42 -7.92 5.82
CA GLU A 423 18.05 -8.90 6.84
C GLU A 423 16.66 -8.60 7.43
N GLN A 424 15.90 -9.65 7.70
CA GLN A 424 14.64 -9.55 8.45
C GLN A 424 14.93 -9.75 9.94
N LEU A 425 14.95 -8.65 10.71
CA LEU A 425 15.33 -8.68 12.12
C LEU A 425 14.22 -9.24 13.02
N VAL A 426 12.98 -8.80 12.79
CA VAL A 426 11.81 -9.26 13.57
C VAL A 426 10.68 -9.57 12.61
N HIS A 427 10.09 -10.75 12.79
CA HIS A 427 8.87 -11.16 12.11
C HIS A 427 7.92 -11.79 13.10
N ALA A 428 6.93 -11.02 13.54
CA ALA A 428 5.90 -11.50 14.44
C ALA A 428 4.55 -11.55 13.71
N TRP A 429 4.09 -12.76 13.49
CA TRP A 429 2.77 -13.05 12.94
C TRP A 429 1.71 -13.04 14.05
N ASN A 430 0.66 -12.24 13.88
CA ASN A 430 -0.47 -12.12 14.83
C ASN A 430 -0.04 -11.88 16.30
N GLY A 431 1.02 -11.10 16.51
CA GLY A 431 1.58 -10.87 17.83
C GLY A 431 0.89 -9.73 18.55
N ARG A 432 0.12 -10.03 19.61
CA ARG A 432 -0.38 -9.01 20.56
C ARG A 432 0.77 -8.28 21.26
N ARG A 433 1.89 -9.00 21.48
CA ARG A 433 3.10 -8.48 22.10
C ARG A 433 4.33 -9.09 21.40
N VAL A 434 5.23 -8.24 20.95
CA VAL A 434 6.56 -8.56 20.46
C VAL A 434 7.54 -8.18 21.56
N LYS A 435 8.49 -9.07 21.86
CA LYS A 435 9.58 -8.80 22.79
C LYS A 435 10.82 -9.55 22.32
N GLU A 436 11.53 -8.93 21.39
CA GLU A 436 12.72 -9.50 20.77
C GLU A 436 13.97 -8.70 21.15
N LYS A 437 15.13 -9.35 21.04
CA LYS A 437 16.43 -8.70 21.14
C LYS A 437 17.23 -9.08 19.90
N VAL A 438 17.47 -8.11 19.03
CA VAL A 438 18.17 -8.30 17.76
C VAL A 438 19.51 -7.57 17.79
N ARG A 439 20.49 -8.05 17.01
CA ARG A 439 21.79 -7.41 16.87
C ARG A 439 21.76 -6.51 15.63
N ILE A 440 22.19 -5.27 15.77
CA ILE A 440 22.42 -4.37 14.63
C ILE A 440 23.93 -4.17 14.44
N PRO A 441 24.43 -4.18 13.19
CA PRO A 441 25.86 -4.01 12.91
C PRO A 441 26.27 -2.54 13.01
N ASP A 442 27.55 -2.27 12.77
CA ASP A 442 28.05 -0.90 12.64
C ASP A 442 27.34 -0.17 11.49
N GLY A 443 26.95 1.07 11.74
CA GLY A 443 26.27 1.92 10.77
C GLY A 443 27.14 2.32 9.57
N PRO A 444 26.53 2.90 8.51
CA PRO A 444 25.13 3.28 8.41
C PRO A 444 24.20 2.12 8.05
N VAL A 445 23.08 2.03 8.76
CA VAL A 445 22.02 1.03 8.53
C VAL A 445 20.65 1.68 8.68
N LEU A 446 19.70 1.34 7.80
CA LEU A 446 18.29 1.66 8.05
C LEU A 446 17.59 0.51 8.74
N LEU A 447 16.72 0.88 9.67
CA LEU A 447 15.79 -0.03 10.32
C LEU A 447 14.39 0.42 9.93
N VAL A 448 13.66 -0.44 9.23
CA VAL A 448 12.35 -0.10 8.65
C VAL A 448 11.29 -0.99 9.26
N ILE A 449 10.28 -0.38 9.86
CA ILE A 449 9.07 -1.09 10.30
C ILE A 449 8.15 -1.23 9.07
N ASP A 450 8.32 -2.32 8.33
CA ASP A 450 7.58 -2.55 7.10
C ASP A 450 6.15 -2.99 7.34
N LYS A 451 5.80 -3.60 8.47
CA LYS A 451 4.41 -3.91 8.79
C LYS A 451 4.24 -3.68 10.28
N GLY A 452 3.22 -2.93 10.67
CA GLY A 452 3.03 -2.59 12.08
C GLY A 452 1.85 -1.67 12.28
N ARG A 453 0.93 -2.09 13.16
CA ARG A 453 -0.06 -1.21 13.81
C ARG A 453 0.27 -1.00 15.29
N HIS A 454 1.31 -1.68 15.77
CA HIS A 454 1.74 -1.71 17.15
C HIS A 454 2.18 -0.33 17.62
N HIS A 455 1.90 -0.05 18.88
CA HIS A 455 2.74 0.82 19.68
C HIS A 455 4.04 0.08 19.97
N TRP A 456 5.18 0.64 19.60
CA TRP A 456 6.48 0.02 19.78
C TRP A 456 7.37 0.89 20.67
N GLU A 457 8.28 0.22 21.36
CA GLU A 457 9.33 0.76 22.20
C GLU A 457 10.62 0.03 21.82
N PHE A 458 11.58 0.78 21.28
CA PHE A 458 12.88 0.30 20.87
C PHE A 458 13.92 0.81 21.85
N THR A 459 14.71 -0.08 22.43
CA THR A 459 15.84 0.31 23.29
C THR A 459 17.14 -0.15 22.66
N LEU A 460 18.01 0.81 22.34
CA LEU A 460 19.31 0.54 21.77
C LEU A 460 20.37 0.51 22.88
N ASP A 461 20.98 -0.65 23.08
CA ASP A 461 22.08 -0.85 24.02
C ASP A 461 23.40 -0.99 23.22
N PRO A 462 24.35 -0.05 23.36
CA PRO A 462 25.66 -0.19 22.75
C PRO A 462 26.37 -1.46 23.22
N LEU A 463 27.08 -2.12 22.32
CA LEU A 463 27.93 -3.24 22.75
C LEU A 463 29.12 -2.73 23.57
N PRO A 464 29.55 -3.48 24.60
CA PRO A 464 30.79 -3.16 25.28
C PRO A 464 31.94 -3.18 24.28
N LEU A 465 32.71 -2.09 24.24
CA LEU A 465 33.93 -2.00 23.45
C LEU A 465 34.85 -3.15 23.87
N ARG A 466 35.27 -3.98 22.91
CA ARG A 466 36.21 -5.08 23.14
C ARG A 466 37.65 -4.57 23.23
#